data_AF-A0A497GXH0-F1
#
_entry.id   AF-A0A497GXH0-F1
#
_cell.length_a   1.000
_cell.length_b   1.000
_cell.length_c   1.000
_cell.angle_alpha   90.00
_cell.angle_beta   90.00
_cell.angle_gamma   90.00
#
_symmetry.space_group_name_H-M   'P 1'
#
loop_
_entity.id
_entity.type
_entity.pdbx_description
1 polymer ?
#
loop_
_entity_poly.entity_id
_entity_poly.type
_entity_poly.pdbx_seq_one_letter_code
_entity_poly.pdbx_strand_id
1 'polypeptide(L)'
;MDLEEVFEKHKWELNKDEVSNQIATVITKHIGGVNVIYEKHNKEIDELKKEIKQRIKKACEFWLRYKDKPELLVKEYPELKGELRRFGLDVNVIESISSKDSEVWVLAKSYTAFKHFDKEKYQEWLFKLAFREVIKDEI
;
A
#
# COMPACT_ATOMS: atom_id res chain seq x y z
N MET A 1 0.14 -52.09 -3.43
CA MET A 1 -0.81 -51.92 -2.33
C MET A 1 -0.59 -50.51 -1.85
N ASP A 2 -1.43 -49.62 -2.35
CA ASP A 2 -1.23 -48.17 -2.28
C ASP A 2 -1.68 -47.64 -0.93
N LEU A 3 -0.89 -46.75 -0.32
CA LEU A 3 -1.20 -46.18 0.99
C LEU A 3 -2.52 -45.40 0.96
N GLU A 4 -2.84 -44.79 -0.18
CA GLU A 4 -4.10 -44.06 -0.41
C GLU A 4 -5.33 -44.98 -0.33
N GLU A 5 -5.22 -46.24 -0.74
CA GLU A 5 -6.30 -47.23 -0.67
C GLU A 5 -6.55 -47.69 0.77
N VAL A 6 -5.50 -47.75 1.60
CA VAL A 6 -5.61 -48.08 3.03
C VAL A 6 -6.27 -46.94 3.81
N PHE A 7 -5.96 -45.70 3.46
CA PHE A 7 -6.51 -44.50 4.10
C PHE A 7 -8.00 -44.28 3.79
N GLU A 8 -8.45 -44.53 2.56
CA GLU A 8 -9.89 -44.46 2.22
C GLU A 8 -10.70 -45.59 2.86
N LYS A 9 -10.12 -46.79 2.98
CA LYS A 9 -10.81 -47.97 3.52
C LYS A 9 -11.08 -47.88 5.03
N HIS A 10 -10.30 -47.09 5.75
CA HIS A 10 -10.42 -46.91 7.20
C HIS A 10 -10.83 -45.48 7.54
N LYS A 11 -12.04 -45.13 7.10
CA LYS A 11 -12.84 -43.99 7.54
C LYS A 11 -13.08 -44.07 9.06
N TRP A 12 -12.05 -43.80 9.86
CA TRP A 12 -12.15 -43.69 11.30
C TRP A 12 -12.91 -42.39 11.59
N GLU A 13 -14.16 -42.56 11.97
CA GLU A 13 -15.04 -41.54 12.55
C GLU A 13 -14.53 -41.09 13.93
N LEU A 14 -13.30 -40.62 14.00
CA LEU A 14 -12.89 -39.74 15.07
C LEU A 14 -13.29 -38.35 14.63
N ASN A 15 -14.46 -37.92 15.13
CA ASN A 15 -14.96 -36.56 14.97
C ASN A 15 -13.79 -35.60 15.21
N LYS A 16 -13.39 -34.85 14.16
CA LYS A 16 -12.25 -33.93 14.21
C LYS A 16 -12.33 -33.00 15.41
N ASP A 17 -13.55 -32.63 15.81
CA ASP A 17 -13.81 -31.73 16.93
C ASP A 17 -13.53 -32.40 18.28
N GLU A 18 -13.81 -33.70 18.42
CA GLU A 18 -13.54 -34.48 19.64
C GLU A 18 -12.04 -34.66 19.84
N VAL A 19 -11.32 -34.99 18.77
CA VAL A 19 -9.85 -35.11 18.80
C VAL A 19 -9.20 -33.75 19.02
N SER A 20 -9.69 -32.69 18.37
CA SER A 20 -9.23 -31.32 18.60
C SER A 20 -9.44 -30.88 20.05
N ASN A 21 -10.59 -31.20 20.66
CA ASN A 21 -10.90 -30.83 22.03
C ASN A 21 -10.04 -31.57 23.05
N GLN A 22 -9.77 -32.86 22.83
CA GLN A 22 -8.91 -33.65 23.71
C GLN A 22 -7.44 -33.23 23.60
N ILE A 23 -6.96 -32.92 22.38
CA ILE A 23 -5.62 -32.35 22.17
C ILE A 23 -5.53 -30.97 22.83
N ALA A 24 -6.53 -30.11 22.67
CA ALA A 24 -6.57 -28.79 23.29
C ALA A 24 -6.54 -28.86 24.82
N THR A 25 -7.21 -29.84 25.43
CA THR A 25 -7.26 -30.07 26.89
C THR A 25 -5.92 -30.54 27.46
N VAL A 26 -5.22 -31.44 26.74
CA VAL A 26 -3.89 -31.91 27.15
C VAL A 26 -2.84 -30.81 27.02
N ILE A 27 -2.92 -30.01 25.95
CA ILE A 27 -2.06 -28.84 25.71
C ILE A 27 -2.31 -27.75 26.77
N THR A 28 -3.56 -27.42 27.11
CA THR A 28 -3.84 -26.42 28.15
C THR A 28 -3.40 -26.87 29.55
N LYS A 29 -3.50 -28.17 29.86
CA LYS A 29 -3.11 -28.73 31.16
C LYS A 29 -1.59 -28.80 31.37
N HIS A 30 -0.80 -28.98 30.31
CA HIS A 30 0.66 -29.00 30.38
C HIS A 30 1.30 -27.62 30.18
N ILE A 31 0.58 -26.68 29.57
CA ILE A 31 1.20 -25.46 29.05
C ILE A 31 0.43 -24.19 29.42
N GLY A 32 0.07 -24.05 30.70
CA GLY A 32 -0.53 -22.83 31.24
C GLY A 32 0.29 -21.54 31.03
N GLY A 33 1.55 -21.64 30.56
CA GLY A 33 2.40 -20.49 30.21
C GLY A 33 2.58 -20.20 28.72
N VAL A 34 2.25 -21.12 27.80
CA VAL A 34 2.52 -20.91 26.35
C VAL A 34 1.35 -20.26 25.64
N ASN A 35 0.10 -20.48 26.09
CA ASN A 35 -1.06 -19.87 25.44
C ASN A 35 -1.02 -18.33 25.48
N VAL A 36 -0.47 -17.75 26.56
CA VAL A 36 -0.29 -16.30 26.73
C VAL A 36 0.75 -15.72 25.76
N ILE A 37 1.77 -16.50 25.39
CA ILE A 37 2.84 -16.06 24.47
C ILE A 37 2.32 -16.06 23.02
N TYR A 38 1.57 -17.09 22.63
CA TYR A 38 0.96 -17.17 21.30
C TYR A 38 -0.12 -16.10 21.08
N GLU A 39 -0.98 -15.85 22.07
CA GLU A 39 -2.00 -14.79 22.00
C GLU A 39 -1.38 -13.39 21.94
N LYS A 40 -0.30 -13.15 22.70
CA LYS A 40 0.41 -11.86 22.68
C LYS A 40 1.04 -11.58 21.31
N HIS A 41 1.76 -12.55 20.73
CA HIS A 41 2.38 -12.38 19.42
C HIS A 41 1.35 -12.24 18.29
N ASN A 42 0.21 -12.94 18.37
CA ASN A 42 -0.87 -12.76 17.39
C ASN A 42 -1.47 -11.36 17.45
N LYS A 43 -1.61 -10.78 18.65
CA LYS A 43 -2.08 -9.40 18.81
C LYS A 43 -1.09 -8.39 18.21
N GLU A 44 0.20 -8.55 18.46
CA GLU A 44 1.26 -7.72 17.89
C GLU A 44 1.27 -7.80 16.34
N ILE A 45 1.13 -9.01 15.77
CA ILE A 45 1.02 -9.22 14.32
C ILE A 45 -0.22 -8.53 13.74
N ASP A 46 -1.37 -8.59 14.41
CA ASP A 46 -2.60 -7.96 13.94
C ASP A 46 -2.53 -6.43 14.02
N GLU A 47 -1.86 -5.89 15.04
CA GLU A 47 -1.57 -4.46 15.14
C GLU A 47 -0.66 -3.99 14.01
N LEU A 48 0.43 -4.73 13.72
CA LEU A 48 1.31 -4.45 12.59
C LEU A 48 0.58 -4.52 11.24
N LYS A 49 -0.25 -5.54 11.03
CA LYS A 49 -1.09 -5.68 9.81
C LYS A 49 -2.01 -4.47 9.63
N LYS A 50 -2.65 -4.01 10.71
CA LYS A 50 -3.52 -2.83 10.68
C LYS A 50 -2.72 -1.58 10.32
N GLU A 51 -1.55 -1.41 10.91
CA GLU A 51 -0.67 -0.28 10.63
C GLU A 51 -0.21 -0.27 9.17
N ILE A 52 0.31 -1.39 8.65
CA ILE A 52 0.74 -1.52 7.25
C ILE A 52 -0.42 -1.22 6.30
N LYS A 53 -1.62 -1.75 6.55
CA LYS A 53 -2.82 -1.44 5.76
C LYS A 53 -3.14 0.05 5.75
N GLN A 54 -3.02 0.73 6.88
CA GLN A 54 -3.27 2.17 6.97
C GLN A 54 -2.21 2.98 6.21
N ARG A 55 -0.93 2.59 6.30
CA ARG A 55 0.17 3.22 5.56
C ARG A 55 -0.02 3.08 4.05
N ILE A 56 -0.33 1.87 3.57
CA ILE A 56 -0.66 1.61 2.15
C ILE A 56 -1.85 2.46 1.72
N LYS A 57 -2.92 2.52 2.52
CA LYS A 57 -4.11 3.32 2.19
C LYS A 57 -3.77 4.79 2.01
N LYS A 58 -3.00 5.39 2.94
CA LYS A 58 -2.57 6.79 2.85
C LYS A 58 -1.70 7.04 1.61
N ALA A 59 -0.79 6.13 1.30
CA ALA A 59 0.06 6.23 0.10
C ALA A 59 -0.77 6.17 -1.20
N CYS A 60 -1.74 5.26 -1.27
CA CYS A 60 -2.69 5.18 -2.39
C CYS A 60 -3.50 6.48 -2.53
N GLU A 61 -4.04 7.00 -1.44
CA GLU A 61 -4.82 8.25 -1.43
C GLU A 61 -3.97 9.43 -1.91
N PHE A 62 -2.73 9.52 -1.45
CA PHE A 62 -1.77 10.52 -1.92
C PHE A 62 -1.51 10.39 -3.42
N TRP A 63 -1.13 9.20 -3.90
CA TRP A 63 -0.85 8.97 -5.32
C TRP A 63 -2.06 9.29 -6.21
N LEU A 64 -3.26 8.79 -5.84
CA LEU A 64 -4.49 9.03 -6.61
C LEU A 64 -4.88 10.51 -6.67
N ARG A 65 -4.63 11.28 -5.61
CA ARG A 65 -4.96 12.71 -5.55
C ARG A 65 -4.14 13.52 -6.56
N TYR A 66 -2.87 13.15 -6.76
CA TYR A 66 -1.91 13.97 -7.52
C TYR A 66 -1.51 13.39 -8.88
N LYS A 67 -1.71 12.10 -9.16
CA LYS A 67 -1.23 11.42 -10.39
C LYS A 67 -1.62 12.06 -11.73
N ASP A 68 -2.72 12.83 -11.74
CA ASP A 68 -3.23 13.54 -12.92
C ASP A 68 -3.33 15.05 -12.68
N LYS A 69 -2.84 15.53 -11.53
CA LYS A 69 -2.94 16.93 -11.06
C LYS A 69 -1.61 17.40 -10.47
N PRO A 70 -0.51 17.42 -11.24
CA PRO A 70 0.80 17.86 -10.76
C PRO A 70 0.80 19.29 -10.21
N GLU A 71 -0.07 20.17 -10.73
CA GLU A 71 -0.26 21.52 -10.22
C GLU A 71 -0.76 21.57 -8.78
N LEU A 72 -1.65 20.64 -8.42
CA LEU A 72 -2.18 20.54 -7.06
C LEU A 72 -1.08 20.07 -6.11
N LEU A 73 -0.20 19.18 -6.57
CA LEU A 73 0.93 18.70 -5.78
C LEU A 73 1.89 19.85 -5.43
N VAL A 74 2.26 20.70 -6.41
CA VAL A 74 3.14 21.86 -6.16
C VAL A 74 2.51 22.86 -5.21
N LYS A 75 1.21 23.10 -5.37
CA LYS A 75 0.48 24.05 -4.54
C LYS A 75 0.47 23.62 -3.07
N GLU A 76 0.27 22.33 -2.81
CA GLU A 76 0.20 21.79 -1.45
C GLU A 76 1.59 21.45 -0.88
N TYR A 77 2.58 21.16 -1.74
CA TYR A 77 3.96 20.82 -1.39
C TYR A 77 4.96 21.64 -2.24
N PRO A 78 5.12 22.95 -1.96
CA PRO A 78 5.99 23.83 -2.74
C PRO A 78 7.46 23.37 -2.78
N GLU A 79 7.93 22.61 -1.80
CA GLU A 79 9.27 22.04 -1.75
C GLU A 79 9.55 21.04 -2.88
N LEU A 80 8.51 20.41 -3.45
CA LEU A 80 8.64 19.47 -4.57
C LEU A 80 8.72 20.15 -5.94
N LYS A 81 8.55 21.48 -5.98
CA LYS A 81 8.60 22.30 -7.21
C LYS A 81 9.85 22.03 -8.04
N GLY A 82 11.01 21.92 -7.38
CA GLY A 82 12.29 21.69 -8.06
C GLY A 82 12.36 20.33 -8.77
N GLU A 83 11.71 19.31 -8.23
CA GLU A 83 11.74 17.95 -8.79
C GLU A 83 10.91 17.85 -10.08
N LEU A 84 9.78 18.58 -10.15
CA LEU A 84 8.89 18.51 -11.31
C LEU A 84 9.48 19.06 -12.61
N ARG A 85 10.49 19.93 -12.51
CA ARG A 85 11.25 20.41 -13.67
C ARG A 85 11.88 19.26 -14.46
N ARG A 86 12.23 18.15 -13.80
CA ARG A 86 12.83 16.96 -14.42
C ARG A 86 11.86 16.23 -15.35
N PHE A 87 10.55 16.43 -15.17
CA PHE A 87 9.51 15.86 -16.02
C PHE A 87 9.04 16.82 -17.11
N GLY A 88 9.69 17.97 -17.28
CA GLY A 88 9.31 18.98 -18.27
C GLY A 88 8.18 19.90 -17.82
N LEU A 89 7.82 19.91 -16.51
CA LEU A 89 6.87 20.90 -15.97
C LEU A 89 7.61 22.19 -15.62
N ASP A 90 7.37 23.24 -16.39
CA ASP A 90 7.76 24.60 -15.98
C ASP A 90 6.74 25.13 -14.96
N VAL A 91 7.16 25.14 -13.71
CA VAL A 91 6.30 25.42 -12.57
C VAL A 91 5.97 26.91 -12.42
N ASN A 92 6.74 27.81 -13.05
CA ASN A 92 6.40 29.23 -13.13
C ASN A 92 5.18 29.45 -14.05
N VAL A 93 5.03 28.59 -15.06
CA VAL A 93 3.86 28.56 -15.93
C VAL A 93 2.64 28.04 -15.16
N ILE A 94 2.80 27.00 -14.33
CA ILE A 94 1.72 26.44 -13.50
C ILE A 94 1.13 27.46 -12.50
N GLU A 95 1.99 28.20 -11.79
CA GLU A 95 1.55 29.23 -10.83
C GLU A 95 0.75 30.34 -11.53
N SER A 96 1.20 30.72 -12.74
CA SER A 96 0.51 31.73 -13.56
C SER A 96 -0.85 31.26 -14.08
N ILE A 97 -1.06 29.93 -14.22
CA ILE A 97 -2.31 29.33 -14.73
C ILE A 97 -3.33 29.04 -13.61
N SER A 98 -2.93 29.00 -12.33
CA SER A 98 -3.83 28.68 -11.21
C SER A 98 -4.86 29.80 -10.88
N SER A 99 -4.81 30.94 -11.57
CA SER A 99 -5.88 31.95 -11.49
C SER A 99 -7.13 31.43 -12.22
N LYS A 100 -8.27 31.40 -11.53
CA LYS A 100 -9.46 30.58 -11.86
C LYS A 100 -10.22 30.94 -13.16
N ASP A 101 -9.83 31.99 -13.88
CA ASP A 101 -10.70 32.61 -14.89
C ASP A 101 -10.24 32.44 -16.35
N SER A 102 -9.36 31.50 -16.67
CA SER A 102 -8.65 31.60 -17.95
C SER A 102 -8.89 30.45 -18.92
N GLU A 103 -9.50 30.76 -20.07
CA GLU A 103 -9.40 30.04 -21.36
C GLU A 103 -7.95 29.69 -21.71
N VAL A 104 -6.97 30.36 -21.09
CA VAL A 104 -5.54 30.03 -21.09
C VAL A 104 -5.26 28.61 -20.59
N TRP A 105 -6.11 27.95 -19.78
CA TRP A 105 -5.87 26.56 -19.36
C TRP A 105 -5.88 25.58 -20.54
N VAL A 106 -6.82 25.75 -21.47
CA VAL A 106 -6.93 24.92 -22.68
C VAL A 106 -5.75 25.21 -23.61
N LEU A 107 -5.37 26.49 -23.74
CA LEU A 107 -4.26 26.90 -24.58
C LEU A 107 -2.89 26.52 -23.99
N ALA A 108 -2.69 26.60 -22.69
CA ALA A 108 -1.44 26.26 -22.00
C ALA A 108 -1.17 24.75 -22.00
N LYS A 109 -2.22 23.92 -21.91
CA LYS A 109 -2.12 22.49 -22.24
C LYS A 109 -1.65 22.26 -23.67
N SER A 110 -2.05 23.12 -24.60
CA SER A 110 -1.79 22.96 -26.03
C SER A 110 -0.45 23.52 -26.52
N TYR A 111 0.11 24.56 -25.89
CA TYR A 111 1.15 25.36 -26.56
C TYR A 111 2.61 25.05 -26.19
N THR A 112 3.01 24.82 -24.93
CA THR A 112 4.46 24.65 -24.64
C THR A 112 4.80 23.93 -23.33
N ALA A 113 4.07 24.19 -22.24
CA ALA A 113 4.42 23.68 -20.89
C ALA A 113 4.23 22.17 -20.70
N PHE A 114 3.45 21.52 -21.57
CA PHE A 114 3.21 20.08 -21.54
C PHE A 114 3.73 19.33 -22.77
N LYS A 115 4.32 20.04 -23.75
CA LYS A 115 4.78 19.42 -25.00
C LYS A 115 5.85 18.34 -24.76
N HIS A 116 6.58 18.48 -23.65
CA HIS A 116 7.59 17.52 -23.20
C HIS A 116 7.29 16.95 -21.81
N PHE A 117 6.04 17.05 -21.33
CA PHE A 117 5.68 16.48 -20.05
C PHE A 117 5.72 14.96 -20.11
N ASP A 118 6.69 14.37 -19.42
CA ASP A 118 6.82 12.92 -19.34
C ASP A 118 5.91 12.40 -18.23
N LYS A 119 4.65 12.13 -18.59
CA LYS A 119 3.62 11.66 -17.67
C LYS A 119 4.00 10.34 -17.01
N GLU A 120 4.64 9.43 -17.74
CA GLU A 120 5.03 8.12 -17.23
C GLU A 120 6.11 8.27 -16.16
N LYS A 121 7.18 9.02 -16.44
CA LYS A 121 8.24 9.30 -15.45
C LYS A 121 7.70 10.04 -14.22
N TYR A 122 6.78 10.99 -14.42
CA TYR A 122 6.13 11.68 -13.32
C TYR A 122 5.35 10.71 -12.43
N GLN A 123 4.51 9.85 -13.01
CA GLN A 123 3.68 8.92 -12.24
C GLN A 123 4.52 7.87 -11.51
N GLU A 124 5.61 7.41 -12.14
CA GLU A 124 6.59 6.52 -11.51
C GLU A 124 7.27 7.19 -10.31
N TRP A 125 7.75 8.43 -10.49
CA TRP A 125 8.34 9.21 -9.39
C TRP A 125 7.34 9.45 -8.26
N LEU A 126 6.11 9.85 -8.59
CA LEU A 126 5.06 10.10 -7.60
C LEU A 126 4.72 8.82 -6.82
N PHE A 127 4.70 7.67 -7.50
CA PHE A 127 4.52 6.37 -6.85
C PHE A 127 5.64 6.10 -5.85
N LYS A 128 6.91 6.23 -6.28
CA LYS A 128 8.06 6.06 -5.39
C LYS A 128 8.03 7.01 -4.20
N LEU A 129 7.64 8.27 -4.42
CA LEU A 129 7.49 9.27 -3.37
C LEU A 129 6.40 8.86 -2.36
N ALA A 130 5.20 8.51 -2.85
CA ALA A 130 4.05 8.17 -2.01
C ALA A 130 4.30 6.91 -1.16
N PHE A 131 4.99 5.93 -1.74
CA PHE A 131 5.23 4.64 -1.10
C PHE A 131 6.60 4.54 -0.42
N ARG A 132 7.40 5.61 -0.40
CA ARG A 132 8.74 5.62 0.20
C ARG A 132 8.76 5.11 1.64
N GLU A 133 7.79 5.52 2.45
CA GLU A 133 7.68 5.12 3.86
C GLU A 133 6.99 3.77 4.08
N VAL A 134 6.40 3.20 3.01
CA VAL A 134 5.74 1.89 3.02
C VAL A 134 6.71 0.80 2.58
N ILE A 135 7.56 1.09 1.59
CA ILE A 135 8.54 0.17 1.00
C ILE A 135 9.92 0.38 1.62
N LYS A 136 10.00 0.79 2.90
CA LYS A 136 11.27 0.74 3.64
C LYS A 136 11.57 -0.71 4.01
N ASP A 137 11.91 -1.49 3.00
CA ASP A 137 12.78 -2.65 3.10
C ASP A 137 14.13 -2.23 2.51
N GLU A 138 15.19 -2.59 3.22
CA GLU A 138 16.60 -2.20 3.06
C GLU A 138 17.07 -2.12 1.60
N ILE A 139 17.60 -0.95 1.20
CA ILE A 139 18.58 -0.81 0.10
C ILE A 139 19.96 -0.74 0.74
#